data_AF-A0A8B5WL20-F1
#
_entry.id   AF-A0A8B5WL20-F1
#
_cell.length_a   1.000
_cell.length_b   1.000
_cell.length_c   1.000
_cell.angle_alpha   90.00
_cell.angle_beta   90.00
_cell.angle_gamma   90.00
#
_symmetry.space_group_name_H-M   'P 1'
#
loop_
_entity.id
_entity.type
_entity.pdbx_description
1 polymer ?
#
loop_
_entity_poly.entity_id
_entity_poly.type
_entity_poly.pdbx_seq_one_letter_code
_entity_poly.pdbx_strand_id
1 'polypeptide(L)'
;MQAGAQDSAVRARTGGTIDRKSSAPMNRRATEKTPLPPCLVLGADANESLPVIKSLTQQGVCVTAAAPRRLSVGLFSRYPKSKLVYPDPDVRPDAFLDWLEHRVAGGGFPVTLVCGEQITALLAQHRQRFDKVTTIPVVAEETFSICRNKANTVRAAQQLGIETPKTWFPDDVGIETVAPDIDQWPVVVKPAISNGARGIRFSHNQNELRHHYYTTREAFGEVIVQQFIPPGGAQYKAELLLDREGKLLAAGVYDKPRFYPPKAGSSTLNSTVERPDLIACSQQLLNGINWFGMGDCEFIEDPRDGRALLMEVNPRFTRSIKILVEAGIDFPWLLYRMALGLPVEPQFDYKKGLYMRYLLSDCMWFIRSPDRFRSRPSFFWFFGRNLCGEIFSWSDPAPAFAHTIGKSMKLFDKRKRQFILRMDS
;
A
#
# COMPACT_ATOMS: atom_id res chain seq x y z
N MET A 1 53.10 33.26 52.43
CA MET A 1 53.05 32.93 53.88
C MET A 1 52.61 31.48 54.02
N GLN A 2 53.49 30.69 54.66
CA GLN A 2 53.30 29.40 55.38
C GLN A 2 52.29 28.37 54.81
N ALA A 3 52.71 27.17 54.37
CA ALA A 3 53.18 26.01 55.18
C ALA A 3 52.09 25.54 56.18
N GLY A 4 51.70 24.27 56.31
CA GLY A 4 52.17 22.99 55.77
C GLY A 4 51.57 21.85 56.63
N ALA A 5 51.95 20.60 56.32
CA ALA A 5 51.92 19.38 57.16
C ALA A 5 50.54 18.87 57.66
N GLN A 6 50.27 17.58 57.94
CA GLN A 6 50.93 16.27 57.93
C GLN A 6 49.75 15.26 58.08
N ASP A 7 49.65 14.18 57.30
CA ASP A 7 50.24 12.85 57.53
C ASP A 7 49.79 12.15 58.82
N SER A 8 49.05 11.04 58.70
CA SER A 8 49.14 9.90 59.61
C SER A 8 48.41 8.67 59.06
N ALA A 9 49.20 7.70 58.59
CA ALA A 9 48.78 6.33 58.38
C ALA A 9 48.61 5.59 59.72
N VAL A 10 47.57 4.76 59.84
CA VAL A 10 47.52 3.66 60.81
C VAL A 10 47.23 2.36 60.07
N ARG A 11 48.22 1.47 60.09
CA ARG A 11 48.07 0.04 59.76
C ARG A 11 47.66 -0.70 61.03
N ALA A 12 46.68 -1.60 60.94
CA ALA A 12 46.64 -2.83 61.72
C ALA A 12 45.96 -3.94 60.91
N ARG A 13 46.60 -5.11 60.89
CA ARG A 13 46.23 -6.36 60.21
C ARG A 13 45.28 -7.18 61.08
N THR A 14 44.42 -7.98 60.45
CA THR A 14 44.08 -9.41 60.71
C THR A 14 42.84 -9.73 59.86
N GLY A 15 42.85 -10.63 58.89
CA GLY A 15 42.98 -12.08 59.08
C GLY A 15 41.57 -12.68 59.26
N GLY A 16 40.91 -13.05 58.15
CA GLY A 16 39.57 -13.66 58.18
C GLY A 16 39.17 -14.21 56.81
N THR A 17 39.24 -15.53 56.68
CA THR A 17 38.83 -16.39 55.55
C THR A 17 37.44 -16.08 55.02
N ILE A 18 37.31 -15.90 53.70
CA ILE A 18 36.01 -15.97 52.99
C ILE A 18 36.08 -17.09 51.97
N ASP A 19 35.17 -18.05 52.16
CA ASP A 19 34.93 -19.24 51.37
C ASP A 19 34.77 -18.95 49.87
N ARG A 20 35.48 -19.75 49.07
CA ARG A 20 35.18 -19.97 47.65
C ARG A 20 33.87 -20.74 47.52
N LYS A 21 32.75 -20.03 47.38
CA LYS A 21 31.54 -20.63 46.81
C LYS A 21 31.51 -20.43 45.29
N SER A 22 31.86 -21.53 44.62
CA SER A 22 31.44 -21.95 43.28
C SER A 22 30.34 -21.09 42.64
N SER A 23 30.72 -20.29 41.64
CA SER A 23 29.78 -19.68 40.70
C SER A 23 29.34 -20.75 39.69
N ALA A 24 28.20 -21.39 39.96
CA ALA A 24 27.50 -22.19 38.97
C ALA A 24 27.16 -21.33 37.75
N PRO A 25 27.30 -21.85 36.51
CA PRO A 25 27.00 -21.07 35.31
C PRO A 25 25.51 -20.74 35.30
N MET A 26 25.21 -19.44 35.18
CA MET A 26 23.86 -18.91 35.02
C MET A 26 23.26 -19.54 33.77
N ASN A 27 22.35 -20.48 33.99
CA ASN A 27 21.67 -21.26 32.97
C ASN A 27 20.91 -20.27 32.07
N ARG A 28 21.47 -19.94 30.90
CA ARG A 28 20.74 -19.31 29.81
C ARG A 28 19.69 -20.32 29.35
N ARG A 29 18.54 -20.36 30.02
CA ARG A 29 17.34 -20.93 29.45
C ARG A 29 17.06 -20.11 28.19
N ALA A 30 17.48 -20.65 27.05
CA ALA A 30 16.85 -20.32 25.79
C ALA A 30 15.36 -20.57 26.00
N THR A 31 14.60 -19.51 26.20
CA THR A 31 13.15 -19.58 26.07
C THR A 31 12.89 -20.05 24.65
N GLU A 32 12.52 -21.32 24.49
CA GLU A 32 11.94 -21.81 23.25
C GLU A 32 10.78 -20.87 22.94
N LYS A 33 11.01 -19.93 22.02
CA LYS A 33 9.95 -19.04 21.54
C LYS A 33 8.94 -19.97 20.89
N THR A 34 7.74 -20.05 21.45
CA THR A 34 6.61 -20.72 20.82
C THR A 34 6.57 -20.28 19.35
N PRO A 35 6.57 -21.22 18.38
CA PRO A 35 6.60 -20.87 16.98
C PRO A 35 5.40 -19.98 16.63
N LEU A 36 5.65 -18.90 15.89
CA LEU A 36 4.59 -17.99 15.49
C LEU A 36 3.57 -18.72 14.60
N PRO A 37 2.26 -18.45 14.77
CA PRO A 37 1.24 -19.09 13.95
C PRO A 37 1.48 -18.91 12.45
N PRO A 38 1.33 -19.94 11.61
CA PRO A 38 1.57 -19.81 10.17
C PRO A 38 0.61 -18.80 9.50
N CYS A 39 1.07 -18.18 8.41
CA CYS A 39 0.29 -17.21 7.65
C CYS A 39 0.16 -17.66 6.19
N LEU A 40 -1.07 -17.65 5.67
CA LEU A 40 -1.32 -17.73 4.23
C LEU A 40 -1.29 -16.31 3.65
N VAL A 41 -0.54 -16.09 2.57
CA VAL A 41 -0.52 -14.83 1.83
C VAL A 41 -1.08 -15.06 0.44
N LEU A 42 -2.27 -14.53 0.18
CA LEU A 42 -2.98 -14.59 -1.10
C LEU A 42 -2.57 -13.41 -2.00
N GLY A 43 -2.72 -13.56 -3.32
CA GLY A 43 -2.34 -12.53 -4.29
C GLY A 43 -0.83 -12.38 -4.43
N ALA A 44 -0.08 -13.48 -4.30
CA ALA A 44 1.39 -13.47 -4.41
C ALA A 44 1.90 -13.15 -5.84
N ASP A 45 1.03 -12.86 -6.80
CA ASP A 45 1.36 -12.30 -8.11
C ASP A 45 1.37 -10.76 -8.14
N ALA A 46 0.87 -10.10 -7.10
CA ALA A 46 0.94 -8.65 -6.93
C ALA A 46 2.29 -8.22 -6.32
N ASN A 47 2.83 -7.05 -6.70
CA ASN A 47 4.15 -6.59 -6.24
C ASN A 47 4.18 -6.34 -4.73
N GLU A 48 3.08 -5.84 -4.18
CA GLU A 48 2.88 -5.59 -2.76
C GLU A 48 2.97 -6.85 -1.89
N SER A 49 2.86 -8.04 -2.47
CA SER A 49 3.06 -9.30 -1.73
C SER A 49 4.53 -9.51 -1.32
N LEU A 50 5.49 -8.95 -2.06
CA LEU A 50 6.92 -9.12 -1.77
C LEU A 50 7.32 -8.56 -0.40
N PRO A 51 7.04 -7.29 -0.04
CA PRO A 51 7.34 -6.80 1.30
C PRO A 51 6.55 -7.54 2.38
N VAL A 52 5.30 -7.96 2.11
CA VAL A 52 4.48 -8.72 3.07
C VAL A 52 5.13 -10.06 3.41
N ILE A 53 5.45 -10.85 2.39
CA ILE A 53 6.11 -12.15 2.54
C ILE A 53 7.47 -11.99 3.23
N LYS A 54 8.31 -11.06 2.75
CA LYS A 54 9.66 -10.83 3.29
C LYS A 54 9.61 -10.45 4.77
N SER A 55 8.77 -9.47 5.13
CA SER A 55 8.61 -9.01 6.52
C SER A 55 8.23 -10.17 7.43
N LEU A 56 7.14 -10.87 7.14
CA LEU A 56 6.64 -11.94 8.00
C LEU A 56 7.66 -13.07 8.16
N THR A 57 8.34 -13.47 7.07
CA THR A 57 9.41 -14.46 7.15
C THR A 57 10.58 -13.99 8.02
N GLN A 58 10.97 -12.71 7.96
CA GLN A 58 12.04 -12.16 8.79
C GLN A 58 11.66 -12.09 10.28
N GLN A 59 10.37 -11.96 10.59
CA GLN A 59 9.83 -12.06 11.95
C GLN A 59 9.75 -13.50 12.47
N GLY A 60 10.01 -14.50 11.61
CA GLY A 60 9.97 -15.92 11.96
C GLY A 60 8.62 -16.59 11.71
N VAL A 61 7.68 -15.93 11.02
CA VAL A 61 6.40 -16.52 10.63
C VAL A 61 6.61 -17.54 9.51
N CYS A 62 5.98 -18.72 9.64
CA CYS A 62 5.93 -19.70 8.56
C CYS A 62 4.94 -19.22 7.47
N VAL A 63 5.46 -18.62 6.40
CA VAL A 63 4.65 -18.05 5.32
C VAL A 63 4.41 -19.08 4.21
N THR A 64 3.15 -19.27 3.85
CA THR A 64 2.73 -19.92 2.60
C THR A 64 2.24 -18.86 1.63
N ALA A 65 2.89 -18.71 0.47
CA ALA A 65 2.46 -17.78 -0.57
C ALA A 65 1.60 -18.50 -1.60
N ALA A 66 0.50 -17.86 -2.05
CA ALA A 66 -0.37 -18.43 -3.06
C ALA A 66 -0.75 -17.41 -4.14
N ALA A 67 -0.79 -17.85 -5.38
CA ALA A 67 -1.10 -17.03 -6.56
C ALA A 67 -1.93 -17.81 -7.59
N PRO A 68 -2.61 -17.16 -8.55
CA PRO A 68 -3.36 -17.87 -9.58
C PRO A 68 -2.45 -18.57 -10.61
N ARG A 69 -1.15 -18.24 -10.64
CA ARG A 69 -0.19 -18.74 -11.63
C ARG A 69 1.18 -18.98 -11.00
N ARG A 70 1.88 -20.00 -11.52
CA ARG A 70 3.26 -20.34 -11.10
C ARG A 70 4.25 -19.22 -11.38
N LEU A 71 4.14 -18.57 -12.54
CA LEU A 71 4.97 -17.41 -12.90
C LEU A 71 4.40 -16.14 -12.25
N SER A 72 4.80 -15.91 -11.00
CA SER A 72 4.37 -14.79 -10.17
C SER A 72 5.50 -14.32 -9.26
N VAL A 73 5.51 -13.04 -8.92
CA VAL A 73 6.63 -12.40 -8.20
C VAL A 73 6.87 -13.02 -6.83
N GLY A 74 5.83 -13.22 -6.02
CA GLY A 74 5.90 -13.81 -4.69
C GLY A 74 6.20 -15.30 -4.70
N LEU A 75 5.74 -16.07 -5.70
CA LEU A 75 6.13 -17.49 -5.80
C LEU A 75 7.57 -17.67 -6.29
N PHE A 76 8.17 -16.68 -6.94
CA PHE A 76 9.60 -16.70 -7.27
C PHE A 76 10.49 -16.18 -6.16
N SER A 77 9.91 -15.54 -5.14
CA SER A 77 10.64 -15.14 -3.94
C SER A 77 11.21 -16.35 -3.20
N ARG A 78 12.38 -16.16 -2.57
CA ARG A 78 13.00 -17.16 -1.70
C ARG A 78 12.40 -17.25 -0.29
N TYR A 79 11.60 -16.25 0.11
CA TYR A 79 11.12 -16.10 1.49
C TYR A 79 9.99 -17.06 1.90
N PRO A 80 8.96 -17.35 1.05
CA PRO A 80 7.91 -18.29 1.45
C PRO A 80 8.45 -19.69 1.74
N LYS A 81 7.98 -20.31 2.82
CA LYS A 81 8.28 -21.71 3.14
C LYS A 81 7.59 -22.67 2.19
N SER A 82 6.37 -22.33 1.77
CA SER A 82 5.56 -23.11 0.84
C SER A 82 4.88 -22.21 -0.18
N LYS A 83 4.57 -22.78 -1.34
CA LYS A 83 4.10 -22.08 -2.54
C LYS A 83 2.93 -22.85 -3.12
N LEU A 84 1.80 -22.17 -3.30
CA LEU A 84 0.56 -22.78 -3.78
C LEU A 84 0.03 -22.05 -5.03
N VAL A 85 -0.76 -22.78 -5.81
CA VAL A 85 -1.52 -22.22 -6.93
C VAL A 85 -3.01 -22.45 -6.68
N TYR A 86 -3.82 -21.43 -6.88
CA TYR A 86 -5.27 -21.47 -6.72
C TYR A 86 -6.00 -21.13 -8.04
N PRO A 87 -7.32 -21.42 -8.15
CA PRO A 87 -8.14 -20.97 -9.28
C PRO A 87 -8.15 -19.44 -9.40
N ASP A 88 -7.98 -18.91 -10.61
CA ASP A 88 -7.96 -17.46 -10.87
C ASP A 88 -9.30 -16.81 -10.44
N PRO A 89 -9.33 -15.94 -9.41
CA PRO A 89 -10.58 -15.40 -8.85
C PRO A 89 -11.30 -14.48 -9.84
N ASP A 90 -10.60 -13.90 -10.81
CA ASP A 90 -11.22 -13.06 -11.86
C ASP A 90 -12.00 -13.90 -12.89
N VAL A 91 -11.75 -15.21 -12.95
CA VAL A 91 -12.35 -16.13 -13.93
C VAL A 91 -13.26 -17.15 -13.26
N ARG A 92 -12.89 -17.64 -12.08
CA ARG A 92 -13.59 -18.69 -11.33
C ARG A 92 -13.64 -18.33 -9.84
N PRO A 93 -14.43 -17.31 -9.46
CA PRO A 93 -14.51 -16.83 -8.08
C PRO A 93 -14.97 -17.91 -7.10
N ASP A 94 -16.02 -18.68 -7.43
CA ASP A 94 -16.54 -19.72 -6.55
C ASP A 94 -15.51 -20.84 -6.31
N ALA A 95 -14.85 -21.31 -7.37
CA ALA A 95 -13.80 -22.31 -7.25
C ALA A 95 -12.61 -21.82 -6.42
N PHE A 96 -12.30 -20.52 -6.48
CA PHE A 96 -11.29 -19.91 -5.63
C PHE A 96 -11.73 -19.91 -4.15
N LEU A 97 -12.96 -19.53 -3.86
CA LEU A 97 -13.51 -19.52 -2.49
C LEU A 97 -13.57 -20.93 -1.90
N ASP A 98 -14.00 -21.92 -2.68
CA ASP A 98 -14.02 -23.35 -2.29
C ASP A 98 -12.61 -23.87 -2.01
N TRP A 99 -11.65 -23.52 -2.88
CA TRP A 99 -10.25 -23.84 -2.66
C TRP A 99 -9.75 -23.22 -1.36
N LEU A 100 -10.04 -21.94 -1.12
CA LEU A 100 -9.56 -21.24 0.07
C LEU A 100 -10.15 -21.86 1.34
N GLU A 101 -11.46 -22.09 1.37
CA GLU A 101 -12.16 -22.72 2.50
C GLU A 101 -11.55 -24.09 2.81
N HIS A 102 -11.32 -24.93 1.80
CA HIS A 102 -10.66 -26.22 1.99
C HIS A 102 -9.21 -26.09 2.50
N ARG A 103 -8.47 -25.05 2.10
CA ARG A 103 -7.08 -24.83 2.56
C ARG A 103 -6.98 -24.35 3.99
N VAL A 104 -7.92 -23.53 4.44
CA VAL A 104 -7.92 -23.01 5.82
C VAL A 104 -8.73 -23.88 6.76
N ALA A 105 -9.51 -24.84 6.23
CA ALA A 105 -10.19 -25.85 7.00
C ALA A 105 -9.22 -26.58 7.96
N GLY A 106 -9.68 -26.85 9.18
CA GLY A 106 -8.86 -27.45 10.23
C GLY A 106 -7.92 -26.46 10.94
N GLY A 107 -7.96 -25.16 10.62
CA GLY A 107 -7.24 -24.12 11.36
C GLY A 107 -5.74 -24.07 11.09
N GLY A 108 -5.27 -24.69 10.00
CA GLY A 108 -3.85 -24.71 9.63
C GLY A 108 -3.26 -23.32 9.30
N PHE A 109 -4.12 -22.33 9.04
CA PHE A 109 -3.75 -20.93 8.81
C PHE A 109 -4.65 -20.00 9.64
N PRO A 110 -4.29 -19.68 10.89
CA PRO A 110 -5.11 -18.79 11.73
C PRO A 110 -5.16 -17.36 11.19
N VAL A 111 -4.20 -16.95 10.34
CA VAL A 111 -4.22 -15.66 9.64
C VAL A 111 -4.04 -15.87 8.14
N THR A 112 -4.87 -15.18 7.37
CA THR A 112 -4.74 -15.07 5.92
C THR A 112 -4.64 -13.59 5.54
N LEU A 113 -3.49 -13.16 5.04
CA LEU A 113 -3.30 -11.81 4.49
C LEU A 113 -3.54 -11.83 2.98
N VAL A 114 -4.09 -10.73 2.47
CA VAL A 114 -4.55 -10.63 1.08
C VAL A 114 -3.85 -9.46 0.41
N CYS A 115 -3.25 -9.72 -0.75
CA CYS A 115 -2.67 -8.70 -1.62
C CYS A 115 -3.50 -8.59 -2.91
N GLY A 116 -3.69 -7.38 -3.41
CA GLY A 116 -4.46 -7.12 -4.63
C GLY A 116 -5.94 -6.85 -4.38
N GLU A 117 -6.49 -5.94 -5.19
CA GLU A 117 -7.80 -5.33 -4.92
C GLU A 117 -8.99 -6.24 -5.19
N GLN A 118 -8.97 -6.98 -6.31
CA GLN A 118 -10.11 -7.79 -6.74
C GLN A 118 -10.35 -8.96 -5.77
N ILE A 119 -9.28 -9.64 -5.38
CA ILE A 119 -9.36 -10.71 -4.37
C ILE A 119 -9.74 -10.15 -2.99
N THR A 120 -9.30 -8.94 -2.63
CA THR A 120 -9.73 -8.29 -1.38
C THR A 120 -11.23 -7.98 -1.41
N ALA A 121 -11.73 -7.46 -2.54
CA ALA A 121 -13.16 -7.19 -2.72
C ALA A 121 -14.00 -8.47 -2.65
N LEU A 122 -13.58 -9.53 -3.34
CA LEU A 122 -14.26 -10.83 -3.29
C LEU A 122 -14.31 -11.38 -1.87
N LEU A 123 -13.21 -11.27 -1.11
CA LEU A 123 -13.17 -11.73 0.28
C LEU A 123 -13.95 -10.82 1.24
N ALA A 124 -14.07 -9.52 0.96
CA ALA A 124 -14.95 -8.62 1.73
C ALA A 124 -16.42 -9.06 1.59
N GLN A 125 -16.85 -9.41 0.37
CA GLN A 125 -18.19 -9.91 0.05
C GLN A 125 -18.51 -11.26 0.71
N HIS A 126 -17.52 -12.15 0.81
CA HIS A 126 -17.69 -13.50 1.37
C HIS A 126 -17.02 -13.69 2.73
N ARG A 127 -16.74 -12.61 3.46
CA ARG A 127 -15.94 -12.63 4.68
C ARG A 127 -16.46 -13.64 5.71
N GLN A 128 -17.77 -13.69 5.89
CA GLN A 128 -18.45 -14.56 6.86
C GLN A 128 -18.16 -16.06 6.64
N ARG A 129 -17.82 -16.46 5.41
CA ARG A 129 -17.45 -17.85 5.07
C ARG A 129 -16.20 -18.31 5.84
N PHE A 130 -15.34 -17.38 6.24
CA PHE A 130 -14.01 -17.68 6.79
C PHE A 130 -13.85 -17.36 8.28
N ASP A 131 -14.78 -16.61 8.89
CA ASP A 131 -14.66 -16.07 10.27
C ASP A 131 -14.38 -17.13 11.35
N LYS A 132 -14.74 -18.40 11.12
CA LYS A 132 -14.53 -19.51 12.08
C LYS A 132 -13.24 -20.30 11.87
N VAL A 133 -12.56 -20.11 10.74
CA VAL A 133 -11.44 -20.97 10.29
C VAL A 133 -10.15 -20.21 10.06
N THR A 134 -10.22 -18.91 9.76
CA THR A 134 -9.04 -18.03 9.61
C THR A 134 -9.44 -16.57 9.82
N THR A 135 -8.53 -15.75 10.33
CA THR A 135 -8.73 -14.30 10.36
C THR A 135 -8.21 -13.68 9.07
N ILE A 136 -9.12 -13.04 8.33
CA ILE A 136 -8.80 -12.20 7.16
C ILE A 136 -9.04 -10.75 7.59
N PRO A 137 -7.98 -9.92 7.78
CA PRO A 137 -8.14 -8.56 8.29
C PRO A 137 -8.58 -7.59 7.18
N VAL A 138 -9.80 -7.83 6.68
CA VAL A 138 -10.50 -7.03 5.67
C VAL A 138 -11.84 -6.60 6.27
N VAL A 139 -12.27 -5.38 5.96
CA VAL A 139 -13.58 -4.86 6.38
C VAL A 139 -14.74 -5.60 5.68
N ALA A 140 -15.96 -5.44 6.18
CA ALA A 140 -17.14 -5.93 5.48
C ALA A 140 -17.38 -5.16 4.16
N GLU A 141 -18.15 -5.74 3.24
CA GLU A 141 -18.40 -5.16 1.90
C GLU A 141 -19.02 -3.76 1.97
N GLU A 142 -19.88 -3.49 2.95
CA GLU A 142 -20.53 -2.20 3.13
C GLU A 142 -19.49 -1.09 3.34
N THR A 143 -18.52 -1.31 4.22
CA THR A 143 -17.41 -0.38 4.45
C THR A 143 -16.39 -0.39 3.30
N PHE A 144 -16.09 -1.57 2.74
CA PHE A 144 -15.14 -1.74 1.64
C PHE A 144 -15.57 -0.93 0.40
N SER A 145 -16.86 -1.00 0.06
CA SER A 145 -17.44 -0.35 -1.12
C SER A 145 -17.42 1.18 -1.06
N ILE A 146 -17.46 1.77 0.14
CA ILE A 146 -17.32 3.23 0.33
C ILE A 146 -15.94 3.70 -0.18
N CYS A 147 -14.88 2.97 0.17
CA CYS A 147 -13.51 3.29 -0.27
C CYS A 147 -13.27 2.94 -1.73
N ARG A 148 -13.74 1.76 -2.17
CA ARG A 148 -13.54 1.29 -3.55
C ARG A 148 -14.20 2.21 -4.58
N ASN A 149 -15.33 2.82 -4.21
CA ASN A 149 -16.08 3.74 -5.05
C ASN A 149 -15.67 5.20 -4.76
N LYS A 150 -15.05 5.85 -5.75
CA LYS A 150 -14.60 7.25 -5.65
C LYS A 150 -15.74 8.22 -5.34
N ALA A 151 -16.94 7.99 -5.87
CA ALA A 151 -18.09 8.83 -5.60
C ALA A 151 -18.45 8.79 -4.11
N ASN A 152 -18.54 7.58 -3.54
CA ASN A 152 -18.83 7.38 -2.12
C ASN A 152 -17.73 7.92 -1.21
N THR A 153 -16.45 7.73 -1.59
CA THR A 153 -15.32 8.32 -0.88
C THR A 153 -15.41 9.85 -0.82
N VAL A 154 -15.67 10.50 -1.95
CA VAL A 154 -15.79 11.97 -2.01
C VAL A 154 -17.01 12.45 -1.21
N ARG A 155 -18.16 11.79 -1.32
CA ARG A 155 -19.35 12.12 -0.52
C ARG A 155 -19.06 12.04 0.98
N ALA A 156 -18.42 10.96 1.43
CA ALA A 156 -18.03 10.77 2.84
C ALA A 156 -17.04 11.86 3.30
N ALA A 157 -16.05 12.19 2.47
CA ALA A 157 -15.09 13.25 2.75
C ALA A 157 -15.79 14.62 2.89
N GLN A 158 -16.68 14.97 1.97
CA GLN A 158 -17.42 16.23 1.99
C GLN A 158 -18.31 16.35 3.24
N GLN A 159 -18.97 15.27 3.66
CA GLN A 159 -19.77 15.24 4.90
C GLN A 159 -18.93 15.50 6.16
N LEU A 160 -17.65 15.11 6.13
CA LEU A 160 -16.70 15.31 7.23
C LEU A 160 -15.95 16.64 7.12
N GLY A 161 -16.25 17.49 6.13
CA GLY A 161 -15.55 18.75 5.89
C GLY A 161 -14.11 18.57 5.38
N ILE A 162 -13.80 17.42 4.78
CA ILE A 162 -12.49 17.14 4.17
C ILE A 162 -12.46 17.73 2.75
N GLU A 163 -11.39 18.47 2.46
CA GLU A 163 -11.19 19.10 1.16
C GLU A 163 -11.01 18.07 0.05
N THR A 164 -11.78 18.24 -1.03
CA THR A 164 -11.74 17.43 -2.25
C THR A 164 -11.77 18.37 -3.46
N PRO A 165 -11.32 17.95 -4.66
CA PRO A 165 -11.64 18.68 -5.88
C PRO A 165 -13.16 18.88 -5.98
N LYS A 166 -13.62 20.05 -6.46
CA LYS A 166 -15.06 20.27 -6.70
C LYS A 166 -15.59 19.13 -7.58
N THR A 167 -16.59 18.41 -7.08
CA THR A 167 -17.05 17.16 -7.68
C THR A 167 -18.55 17.25 -7.93
N TRP A 168 -18.97 16.79 -9.11
CA TRP A 168 -20.36 16.65 -9.52
C TRP A 168 -20.68 15.17 -9.75
N PHE A 169 -21.91 14.78 -9.42
CA PHE A 169 -22.41 13.41 -9.48
C PHE A 169 -23.52 13.30 -10.54
N PRO A 170 -23.19 13.23 -11.84
CA PRO A 170 -24.18 13.24 -12.92
C PRO A 170 -25.10 12.01 -12.91
N ASP A 171 -24.71 10.90 -12.28
CA ASP A 171 -25.59 9.74 -12.09
C ASP A 171 -26.71 9.97 -11.06
N ASP A 172 -26.56 10.97 -10.17
CA ASP A 172 -27.59 11.31 -9.17
C ASP A 172 -28.63 12.28 -9.75
N VAL A 173 -28.19 13.27 -10.54
CA VAL A 173 -29.02 14.43 -10.96
C VAL A 173 -29.17 14.58 -12.49
N GLY A 174 -28.46 13.77 -13.28
CA GLY A 174 -28.41 13.85 -14.73
C GLY A 174 -27.32 14.78 -15.26
N ILE A 175 -26.66 14.36 -16.34
CA ILE A 175 -25.59 15.15 -16.99
C ILE A 175 -26.09 16.48 -17.58
N GLU A 176 -27.36 16.55 -17.99
CA GLU A 176 -27.97 17.77 -18.52
C GLU A 176 -28.17 18.84 -17.45
N THR A 177 -28.25 18.44 -16.18
CA THR A 177 -28.26 19.34 -15.02
C THR A 177 -26.84 19.79 -14.67
N VAL A 178 -25.87 18.85 -14.70
CA VAL A 178 -24.47 19.13 -14.30
C VAL A 178 -23.73 20.00 -15.32
N ALA A 179 -23.91 19.78 -16.62
CA ALA A 179 -23.09 20.42 -17.64
C ALA A 179 -23.23 21.96 -17.67
N PRO A 180 -24.43 22.56 -17.49
CA PRO A 180 -24.59 24.01 -17.38
C PRO A 180 -23.96 24.63 -16.13
N ASP A 181 -23.86 23.89 -15.02
CA ASP A 181 -23.32 24.38 -13.73
C ASP A 181 -21.79 24.51 -13.69
N ILE A 182 -21.10 24.04 -14.73
CA ILE A 182 -19.64 24.06 -14.81
C ILE A 182 -19.17 25.39 -15.41
N ASP A 183 -18.57 26.20 -14.54
CA ASP A 183 -18.03 27.52 -14.81
C ASP A 183 -16.51 27.52 -15.11
N GLN A 184 -15.81 26.43 -14.79
CA GLN A 184 -14.37 26.30 -14.97
C GLN A 184 -14.02 25.03 -15.76
N TRP A 185 -13.23 25.22 -16.82
CA TRP A 185 -12.76 24.16 -17.71
C TRP A 185 -11.23 24.10 -17.75
N PRO A 186 -10.62 22.91 -18.00
CA PRO A 186 -11.27 21.63 -18.22
C PRO A 186 -11.80 20.99 -16.93
N VAL A 187 -12.63 19.96 -17.09
CA VAL A 187 -13.03 19.02 -16.02
C VAL A 187 -12.56 17.60 -16.35
N VAL A 188 -12.51 16.75 -15.34
CA VAL A 188 -12.09 15.36 -15.46
C VAL A 188 -13.28 14.44 -15.25
N VAL A 189 -13.60 13.64 -16.27
CA VAL A 189 -14.60 12.58 -16.21
C VAL A 189 -13.90 11.28 -15.82
N LYS A 190 -14.39 10.60 -14.77
CA LYS A 190 -13.76 9.38 -14.25
C LYS A 190 -14.83 8.34 -13.89
N PRO A 191 -14.61 7.04 -14.13
CA PRO A 191 -15.44 6.00 -13.54
C PRO A 191 -15.29 6.02 -12.02
N ALA A 192 -16.40 5.84 -11.31
CA ALA A 192 -16.44 5.76 -9.85
C ALA A 192 -15.63 4.57 -9.32
N ILE A 193 -15.65 3.44 -10.04
CA ILE A 193 -14.83 2.26 -9.77
C ILE A 193 -13.90 2.02 -10.95
N SER A 194 -12.59 2.16 -10.74
CA SER A 194 -11.59 1.92 -11.79
C SER A 194 -10.20 1.72 -11.21
N ASN A 195 -9.38 0.91 -11.90
CA ASN A 195 -8.01 0.62 -11.49
C ASN A 195 -7.01 1.23 -12.46
N GLY A 196 -5.99 1.92 -11.94
CA GLY A 196 -4.82 2.37 -12.69
C GLY A 196 -5.10 3.46 -13.74
N ALA A 197 -5.95 4.44 -13.40
CA ALA A 197 -6.31 5.60 -14.23
C ALA A 197 -7.05 5.26 -15.54
N ARG A 198 -7.78 4.13 -15.59
CA ARG A 198 -8.61 3.77 -16.75
C ARG A 198 -9.90 4.57 -16.80
N GLY A 199 -10.34 4.92 -18.00
CA GLY A 199 -11.59 5.66 -18.23
C GLY A 199 -11.52 7.15 -17.88
N ILE A 200 -10.34 7.66 -17.50
CA ILE A 200 -10.16 9.08 -17.22
C ILE A 200 -10.14 9.86 -18.54
N ARG A 201 -11.03 10.84 -18.66
CA ARG A 201 -11.12 11.75 -19.82
C ARG A 201 -11.13 13.20 -19.36
N PHE A 202 -10.54 14.09 -20.16
CA PHE A 202 -10.56 15.52 -19.92
C PHE A 202 -11.55 16.16 -20.89
N SER A 203 -12.49 16.94 -20.37
CA SER A 203 -13.47 17.66 -21.18
C SER A 203 -13.21 19.15 -21.05
N HIS A 204 -13.19 19.86 -22.18
CA HIS A 204 -12.90 21.30 -22.25
C HIS A 204 -14.16 22.15 -22.49
N ASN A 205 -15.30 21.52 -22.73
CA ASN A 205 -16.59 22.18 -22.92
C ASN A 205 -17.74 21.19 -22.64
N GLN A 206 -18.97 21.70 -22.63
CA GLN A 206 -20.16 20.92 -22.30
C GLN A 206 -20.43 19.76 -23.29
N ASN A 207 -20.13 19.94 -24.58
CA ASN A 207 -20.36 18.89 -25.59
C ASN A 207 -19.41 17.71 -25.37
N GLU A 208 -18.13 18.00 -25.15
CA GLU A 208 -17.14 16.98 -24.77
C GLU A 208 -17.51 16.31 -23.45
N LEU A 209 -18.00 17.07 -22.46
CA LEU A 209 -18.45 16.51 -21.19
C LEU A 209 -19.58 15.50 -21.37
N ARG A 210 -20.64 15.85 -22.10
CA ARG A 210 -21.76 14.92 -22.40
C ARG A 210 -21.25 13.66 -23.09
N HIS A 211 -20.45 13.83 -24.14
CA HIS A 211 -19.88 12.70 -24.88
C HIS A 211 -19.02 11.79 -24.00
N HIS A 212 -18.09 12.37 -23.22
CA HIS A 212 -17.23 11.63 -22.31
C HIS A 212 -18.01 10.96 -21.18
N TYR A 213 -19.06 11.59 -20.65
CA TYR A 213 -19.94 10.99 -19.65
C TYR A 213 -20.61 9.72 -20.20
N TYR A 214 -21.36 9.82 -21.31
CA TYR A 214 -22.09 8.66 -21.85
C TYR A 214 -21.15 7.50 -22.23
N THR A 215 -20.04 7.81 -22.92
CA THR A 215 -19.07 6.77 -23.32
C THR A 215 -18.35 6.13 -22.13
N THR A 216 -18.04 6.90 -21.09
CA THR A 216 -17.41 6.35 -19.88
C THR A 216 -18.42 5.52 -19.08
N ARG A 217 -19.67 5.99 -19.00
CA ARG A 217 -20.75 5.29 -18.29
C ARG A 217 -21.08 3.95 -18.91
N GLU A 218 -21.22 3.92 -20.23
CA GLU A 218 -21.44 2.68 -20.99
C GLU A 218 -20.31 1.67 -20.76
N ALA A 219 -19.06 2.13 -20.73
CA ALA A 219 -17.91 1.24 -20.61
C ALA A 219 -17.59 0.79 -19.17
N PHE A 220 -17.92 1.59 -18.15
CA PHE A 220 -17.42 1.39 -16.78
C PHE A 220 -18.47 1.50 -15.67
N GLY A 221 -19.72 1.88 -15.96
CA GLY A 221 -20.76 2.09 -14.95
C GLY A 221 -20.77 3.52 -14.40
N GLU A 222 -20.98 3.69 -13.09
CA GLU A 222 -21.12 5.01 -12.44
C GLU A 222 -19.92 5.95 -12.76
N VAL A 223 -20.21 7.23 -12.96
CA VAL A 223 -19.26 8.28 -13.38
C VAL A 223 -19.32 9.47 -12.43
N ILE A 224 -18.15 9.98 -12.08
CA ILE A 224 -17.98 11.28 -11.42
C ILE A 224 -17.36 12.30 -12.38
N VAL A 225 -17.72 13.56 -12.21
CA VAL A 225 -17.08 14.70 -12.88
C VAL A 225 -16.36 15.51 -11.81
N GLN A 226 -15.09 15.82 -12.01
CA GLN A 226 -14.29 16.55 -11.04
C GLN A 226 -13.59 17.74 -11.66
N GLN A 227 -13.38 18.77 -10.85
CA GLN A 227 -12.50 19.89 -11.17
C GLN A 227 -11.12 19.37 -11.60
N PHE A 228 -10.60 19.92 -12.69
CA PHE A 228 -9.22 19.67 -13.07
C PHE A 228 -8.27 20.44 -12.15
N ILE A 229 -7.36 19.72 -11.51
CA ILE A 229 -6.26 20.31 -10.74
C ILE A 229 -5.04 20.46 -11.67
N PRO A 230 -4.51 21.68 -11.84
CA PRO A 230 -3.40 21.91 -12.77
C PRO A 230 -2.11 21.21 -12.33
N PRO A 231 -1.21 20.89 -13.27
CA PRO A 231 0.09 20.32 -12.94
C PRO A 231 0.94 21.33 -12.17
N GLY A 232 1.82 20.83 -11.29
CA GLY A 232 2.74 21.66 -10.51
C GLY A 232 2.75 21.31 -9.03
N GLY A 233 1.63 20.78 -8.52
CA GLY A 233 1.53 20.24 -7.16
C GLY A 233 1.96 18.78 -7.08
N ALA A 234 2.37 18.35 -5.89
CA ALA A 234 2.68 16.96 -5.61
C ALA A 234 1.43 16.07 -5.52
N GLN A 235 1.58 14.78 -5.82
CA GLN A 235 0.58 13.77 -5.47
C GLN A 235 1.11 12.96 -4.30
N TYR A 236 0.32 12.87 -3.23
CA TYR A 236 0.69 12.16 -2.02
C TYR A 236 -0.15 10.90 -1.82
N LYS A 237 0.42 9.97 -1.06
CA LYS A 237 -0.21 8.75 -0.59
C LYS A 237 0.06 8.64 0.90
N ALA A 238 -1.00 8.55 1.69
CA ALA A 238 -0.93 8.33 3.12
C ALA A 238 -1.44 6.91 3.41
N GLU A 239 -0.53 6.01 3.79
CA GLU A 239 -0.86 4.64 4.17
C GLU A 239 -1.05 4.58 5.69
N LEU A 240 -2.18 4.06 6.14
CA LEU A 240 -2.57 3.97 7.53
C LEU A 240 -2.97 2.53 7.87
N LEU A 241 -2.73 2.16 9.14
CA LEU A 241 -3.26 0.95 9.76
C LEU A 241 -4.07 1.34 10.99
N LEU A 242 -5.37 1.00 10.99
CA LEU A 242 -6.27 1.26 12.11
C LEU A 242 -6.75 -0.05 12.72
N ASP A 243 -6.93 -0.07 14.05
CA ASP A 243 -7.65 -1.14 14.73
C ASP A 243 -9.17 -0.96 14.65
N ARG A 244 -9.93 -1.84 15.32
CA ARG A 244 -11.40 -1.85 15.23
C ARG A 244 -12.03 -0.67 15.96
N GLU A 245 -11.29 -0.06 16.87
CA GLU A 245 -11.66 1.08 17.68
C GLU A 245 -11.28 2.41 17.00
N GLY A 246 -10.70 2.37 15.79
CA GLY A 246 -10.27 3.55 15.05
C GLY A 246 -8.97 4.17 15.57
N LYS A 247 -8.22 3.44 16.40
CA LYS A 247 -6.89 3.86 16.86
C LYS A 247 -5.88 3.63 15.73
N LEU A 248 -5.09 4.68 15.47
CA LEU A 248 -3.99 4.61 14.52
C LEU A 248 -2.84 3.79 15.09
N LEU A 249 -2.46 2.71 14.41
CA LEU A 249 -1.34 1.83 14.78
C LEU A 249 -0.10 2.10 13.93
N ALA A 250 -0.27 2.53 12.69
CA ALA A 250 0.86 2.95 11.87
C ALA A 250 0.42 3.94 10.81
N ALA A 251 1.32 4.85 10.44
CA ALA A 251 1.08 5.78 9.34
C ALA A 251 2.37 6.24 8.68
N GLY A 252 2.34 6.40 7.37
CA GLY A 252 3.42 7.03 6.63
C GLY A 252 2.96 7.66 5.33
N VAL A 253 3.68 8.70 4.90
CA VAL A 253 3.34 9.46 3.70
C VAL A 253 4.50 9.44 2.72
N TYR A 254 4.17 9.29 1.45
CA TYR A 254 5.11 9.46 0.35
C TYR A 254 4.46 10.21 -0.81
N ASP A 255 5.28 10.91 -1.59
CA ASP A 255 4.88 11.56 -2.82
C ASP A 255 5.23 10.71 -4.05
N LYS A 256 4.80 11.17 -5.23
CA LYS A 256 5.06 10.54 -6.53
C LYS A 256 5.85 11.48 -7.44
N PRO A 257 7.17 11.63 -7.30
CA PRO A 257 7.93 12.58 -8.14
C PRO A 257 7.90 12.22 -9.63
N ARG A 258 7.62 10.95 -9.97
CA ARG A 258 7.47 10.49 -11.36
C ARG A 258 6.36 9.46 -11.48
N PHE A 259 5.61 9.53 -12.58
CA PHE A 259 4.52 8.62 -12.90
C PHE A 259 4.38 8.43 -14.42
N TYR A 260 3.90 7.26 -14.84
CA TYR A 260 3.72 6.93 -16.26
C TYR A 260 2.27 6.50 -16.55
N PRO A 261 1.60 7.08 -17.57
CA PRO A 261 2.06 8.18 -18.44
C PRO A 261 2.22 9.52 -17.69
N PRO A 262 3.04 10.47 -18.19
CA PRO A 262 3.34 11.73 -17.50
C PRO A 262 2.16 12.66 -17.17
N LYS A 263 0.96 12.42 -17.73
CA LYS A 263 -0.24 13.24 -17.48
C LYS A 263 -1.20 12.66 -16.44
N ALA A 264 -1.31 11.33 -16.35
CA ALA A 264 -2.31 10.64 -15.53
C ALA A 264 -1.88 9.18 -15.27
N GLY A 265 -0.73 9.03 -14.63
CA GLY A 265 0.01 7.76 -14.57
C GLY A 265 0.00 7.07 -13.21
N SER A 266 0.42 5.80 -13.23
CA SER A 266 0.84 5.12 -11.99
C SER A 266 2.26 5.57 -11.63
N SER A 267 2.58 5.68 -10.34
CA SER A 267 3.91 6.12 -9.91
C SER A 267 5.03 5.19 -10.41
N THR A 268 6.15 5.78 -10.82
CA THR A 268 7.36 5.08 -11.24
C THR A 268 8.52 5.34 -10.28
N LEU A 269 8.49 6.50 -9.63
CA LEU A 269 9.33 6.85 -8.49
C LEU A 269 8.43 7.40 -7.40
N ASN A 270 8.67 6.98 -6.16
CA ASN A 270 8.04 7.53 -4.96
C ASN A 270 9.12 8.05 -4.01
N SER A 271 8.81 9.05 -3.16
CA SER A 271 9.70 9.53 -2.09
C SER A 271 8.98 9.67 -0.75
N THR A 272 9.58 9.21 0.35
CA THR A 272 9.01 9.41 1.69
C THR A 272 9.14 10.86 2.13
N VAL A 273 8.04 11.43 2.62
CA VAL A 273 7.93 12.84 3.03
C VAL A 273 7.30 12.95 4.41
N GLU A 274 7.29 14.16 4.97
CA GLU A 274 6.60 14.44 6.24
C GLU A 274 5.38 15.31 5.99
N ARG A 275 4.20 14.75 6.27
CA ARG A 275 2.88 15.39 6.09
C ARG A 275 1.91 14.93 7.19
N PRO A 276 2.13 15.34 8.45
CA PRO A 276 1.26 14.95 9.57
C PRO A 276 -0.19 15.42 9.38
N ASP A 277 -0.39 16.51 8.63
CA ASP A 277 -1.69 17.02 8.22
C ASP A 277 -2.47 16.00 7.36
N LEU A 278 -1.79 15.33 6.43
CA LEU A 278 -2.42 14.29 5.61
C LEU A 278 -2.75 13.03 6.42
N ILE A 279 -1.89 12.66 7.39
CA ILE A 279 -2.18 11.54 8.30
C ILE A 279 -3.44 11.84 9.12
N ALA A 280 -3.54 13.04 9.70
CA ALA A 280 -4.70 13.46 10.48
C ALA A 280 -5.98 13.46 9.62
N CYS A 281 -5.92 14.03 8.41
CA CYS A 281 -7.03 14.04 7.47
C CYS A 281 -7.47 12.62 7.07
N SER A 282 -6.51 11.74 6.78
CA SER A 282 -6.79 10.33 6.45
C SER A 282 -7.41 9.58 7.63
N GLN A 283 -6.90 9.78 8.84
CA GLN A 283 -7.47 9.15 10.03
C GLN A 283 -8.91 9.62 10.28
N GLN A 284 -9.18 10.92 10.11
CA GLN A 284 -10.54 11.47 10.22
C GLN A 284 -11.51 10.81 9.24
N LEU A 285 -11.12 10.69 7.96
CA LEU A 285 -11.93 10.02 6.94
C LEU A 285 -12.18 8.55 7.31
N LEU A 286 -11.11 7.81 7.60
CA LEU A 286 -11.17 6.37 7.87
C LEU A 286 -11.99 6.07 9.13
N ASN A 287 -11.88 6.89 10.18
CA ASN A 287 -12.73 6.77 11.36
C ASN A 287 -14.19 7.11 11.05
N GLY A 288 -14.45 8.16 10.27
CA GLY A 288 -15.82 8.56 9.90
C GLY A 288 -16.60 7.49 9.11
N ILE A 289 -15.90 6.55 8.47
CA ILE A 289 -16.51 5.42 7.75
C ILE A 289 -16.36 4.08 8.50
N ASN A 290 -15.89 4.10 9.75
CA ASN A 290 -15.63 2.92 10.58
C ASN A 290 -14.66 1.92 9.91
N TRP A 291 -13.58 2.43 9.32
CA TRP A 291 -12.55 1.63 8.67
C TRP A 291 -11.72 0.83 9.69
N PHE A 292 -11.27 -0.36 9.27
CA PHE A 292 -10.37 -1.22 10.02
C PHE A 292 -9.32 -1.82 9.07
N GLY A 293 -8.09 -1.99 9.54
CA GLY A 293 -7.00 -2.56 8.75
C GLY A 293 -6.27 -1.53 7.90
N MET A 294 -5.66 -2.00 6.81
CA MET A 294 -4.83 -1.18 5.92
C MET A 294 -5.70 -0.30 5.02
N GLY A 295 -5.38 1.00 4.93
CA GLY A 295 -6.01 1.93 3.98
C GLY A 295 -5.02 2.97 3.49
N ASP A 296 -5.07 3.30 2.20
CA ASP A 296 -4.26 4.34 1.58
C ASP A 296 -5.12 5.47 1.03
N CYS A 297 -4.92 6.69 1.52
CA CYS A 297 -5.60 7.87 1.00
C CYS A 297 -4.69 8.57 -0.02
N GLU A 298 -5.21 8.82 -1.22
CA GLU A 298 -4.50 9.56 -2.26
C GLU A 298 -4.93 11.03 -2.26
N PHE A 299 -3.94 11.92 -2.32
CA PHE A 299 -4.14 13.36 -2.39
C PHE A 299 -3.47 13.97 -3.60
N ILE A 300 -4.04 15.05 -4.10
CA ILE A 300 -3.40 15.93 -5.09
C ILE A 300 -3.28 17.34 -4.50
N GLU A 301 -2.07 17.90 -4.56
CA GLU A 301 -1.83 19.28 -4.16
C GLU A 301 -2.25 20.21 -5.31
N ASP A 302 -3.05 21.22 -4.99
CA ASP A 302 -3.40 22.27 -5.92
C ASP A 302 -2.28 23.33 -5.91
N PRO A 303 -1.52 23.51 -7.01
CA PRO A 303 -0.41 24.46 -7.03
C PRO A 303 -0.86 25.93 -6.97
N ARG A 304 -2.17 26.20 -7.10
CA ARG A 304 -2.72 27.57 -7.04
C ARG A 304 -2.73 28.11 -5.61
N ASP A 305 -2.92 27.25 -4.61
CA ASP A 305 -3.05 27.63 -3.20
C ASP A 305 -2.28 26.72 -2.22
N GLY A 306 -1.68 25.63 -2.71
CA GLY A 306 -0.89 24.68 -1.92
C GLY A 306 -1.71 23.67 -1.11
N ARG A 307 -3.05 23.67 -1.24
CA ARG A 307 -3.91 22.74 -0.48
C ARG A 307 -3.84 21.34 -1.08
N ALA A 308 -3.79 20.34 -0.22
CA ALA A 308 -3.88 18.94 -0.62
C ALA A 308 -5.33 18.46 -0.56
N LEU A 309 -5.85 18.02 -1.70
CA LEU A 309 -7.24 17.63 -1.90
C LEU A 309 -7.32 16.10 -1.99
N LEU A 310 -8.22 15.49 -1.21
CA LEU A 310 -8.45 14.04 -1.23
C LEU A 310 -9.06 13.62 -2.58
N MET A 311 -8.49 12.59 -3.19
CA MET A 311 -8.88 12.07 -4.50
C MET A 311 -9.59 10.71 -4.43
N GLU A 312 -9.04 9.77 -3.67
CA GLU A 312 -9.55 8.40 -3.54
C GLU A 312 -8.95 7.69 -2.33
N VAL A 313 -9.56 6.57 -1.92
CA VAL A 313 -9.02 5.65 -0.92
C VAL A 313 -8.81 4.28 -1.56
N ASN A 314 -7.64 3.69 -1.37
CA ASN A 314 -7.34 2.31 -1.74
C ASN A 314 -7.54 1.39 -0.52
N PRO A 315 -8.57 0.52 -0.51
CA PRO A 315 -8.93 -0.32 0.63
C PRO A 315 -8.05 -1.60 0.77
N ARG A 316 -6.73 -1.49 0.58
CA ARG A 316 -5.81 -2.64 0.51
C ARG A 316 -4.36 -2.23 0.70
N PHE A 317 -3.46 -3.20 0.85
CA PHE A 317 -2.04 -3.00 0.57
C PHE A 317 -1.86 -2.39 -0.82
N THR A 318 -1.20 -1.25 -0.92
CA THR A 318 -0.86 -0.71 -2.24
C THR A 318 0.44 -1.27 -2.76
N ARG A 319 0.55 -1.31 -4.10
CA ARG A 319 1.79 -1.66 -4.81
C ARG A 319 3.04 -0.98 -4.23
N SER A 320 2.89 0.25 -3.73
CA SER A 320 4.00 1.07 -3.24
C SER A 320 4.24 0.98 -1.74
N ILE A 321 3.49 0.16 -0.99
CA ILE A 321 3.67 -0.05 0.46
C ILE A 321 5.11 -0.38 0.86
N LYS A 322 5.86 -1.04 -0.02
CA LYS A 322 7.28 -1.39 0.20
C LYS A 322 8.13 -0.17 0.56
N ILE A 323 7.81 1.04 0.07
CA ILE A 323 8.59 2.23 0.40
C ILE A 323 8.57 2.52 1.90
N LEU A 324 7.42 2.36 2.56
CA LEU A 324 7.30 2.60 4.00
C LEU A 324 7.87 1.46 4.83
N VAL A 325 7.76 0.22 4.34
CA VAL A 325 8.42 -0.95 4.95
C VAL A 325 9.94 -0.78 4.95
N GLU A 326 10.53 -0.39 3.83
CA GLU A 326 11.97 -0.10 3.74
C GLU A 326 12.36 1.20 4.48
N ALA A 327 11.40 2.08 4.78
CA ALA A 327 11.62 3.28 5.59
C ALA A 327 11.53 3.03 7.11
N GLY A 328 11.04 1.87 7.54
CA GLY A 328 11.01 1.45 8.95
C GLY A 328 9.65 1.08 9.52
N ILE A 329 8.54 1.24 8.78
CA ILE A 329 7.20 0.87 9.25
C ILE A 329 6.82 -0.51 8.75
N ASP A 330 6.74 -1.48 9.65
CA ASP A 330 6.44 -2.88 9.34
C ASP A 330 4.93 -3.16 9.30
N PHE A 331 4.21 -2.49 8.38
CA PHE A 331 2.77 -2.68 8.19
C PHE A 331 2.32 -4.16 8.11
N PRO A 332 3.02 -5.05 7.37
CA PRO A 332 2.64 -6.46 7.31
C PRO A 332 2.68 -7.15 8.67
N TRP A 333 3.72 -6.89 9.47
CA TRP A 333 3.87 -7.45 10.80
C TRP A 333 2.81 -6.95 11.77
N LEU A 334 2.53 -5.64 11.75
CA LEU A 334 1.51 -5.04 12.62
C LEU A 334 0.12 -5.59 12.27
N LEU A 335 -0.23 -5.69 10.98
CA LEU A 335 -1.49 -6.28 10.52
C LEU A 335 -1.62 -7.75 10.92
N TYR A 336 -0.55 -8.54 10.79
CA TYR A 336 -0.53 -9.95 11.20
C TYR A 336 -0.73 -10.11 12.71
N ARG A 337 -0.04 -9.32 13.54
CA ARG A 337 -0.23 -9.33 15.00
C ARG A 337 -1.65 -8.93 15.38
N MET A 338 -2.17 -7.88 14.74
CA MET A 338 -3.55 -7.42 14.95
C MET A 338 -4.56 -8.51 14.57
N ALA A 339 -4.34 -9.22 13.46
CA ALA A 339 -5.20 -10.34 13.05
C ALA A 339 -5.18 -11.51 14.04
N LEU A 340 -4.10 -11.69 14.80
CA LEU A 340 -4.03 -12.67 15.89
C LEU A 340 -4.60 -12.16 17.22
N GLY A 341 -5.04 -10.90 17.31
CA GLY A 341 -5.41 -10.27 18.58
C GLY A 341 -4.22 -10.09 19.53
N LEU A 342 -3.00 -10.10 19.01
CA LEU A 342 -1.80 -9.84 19.80
C LEU A 342 -1.63 -8.32 20.00
N PRO A 343 -0.99 -7.88 21.10
CA PRO A 343 -0.65 -6.48 21.30
C PRO A 343 0.13 -5.93 20.11
N VAL A 344 -0.13 -4.69 19.70
CA VAL A 344 0.58 -4.02 18.60
C VAL A 344 1.16 -2.72 19.14
N GLU A 345 2.48 -2.60 19.04
CA GLU A 345 3.18 -1.34 19.32
C GLU A 345 3.06 -0.41 18.11
N PRO A 346 2.49 0.79 18.26
CA PRO A 346 2.33 1.69 17.13
C PRO A 346 3.66 2.14 16.52
N GLN A 347 3.69 2.34 15.21
CA GLN A 347 4.88 2.76 14.46
C GLN A 347 4.58 4.00 13.60
N PHE A 348 5.19 5.13 13.98
CA PHE A 348 5.02 6.42 13.29
C PHE A 348 6.34 7.00 12.76
N ASP A 349 7.47 6.51 13.27
CA ASP A 349 8.79 6.96 12.86
C ASP A 349 9.23 6.19 11.61
N TYR A 350 9.56 6.94 10.56
CA TYR A 350 10.11 6.40 9.32
C TYR A 350 11.09 7.35 8.69
N LYS A 351 12.06 6.78 7.99
CA LYS A 351 13.07 7.52 7.25
C LYS A 351 12.44 8.35 6.13
N LYS A 352 12.66 9.67 6.18
CA LYS A 352 12.29 10.61 5.10
C LYS A 352 13.34 10.64 4.01
N GLY A 353 12.96 11.06 2.81
CA GLY A 353 13.87 11.14 1.65
C GLY A 353 14.39 9.78 1.17
N LEU A 354 13.69 8.68 1.51
CA LEU A 354 13.88 7.38 0.88
C LEU A 354 13.13 7.38 -0.44
N TYR A 355 13.74 6.86 -1.50
CA TYR A 355 13.13 6.74 -2.81
C TYR A 355 12.94 5.28 -3.17
N MET A 356 11.78 4.96 -3.74
CA MET A 356 11.50 3.64 -4.29
C MET A 356 11.20 3.75 -5.78
N ARG A 357 11.90 2.96 -6.59
CA ARG A 357 11.79 2.98 -8.05
C ARG A 357 11.21 1.70 -8.61
N TYR A 358 10.19 1.85 -9.46
CA TYR A 358 9.71 0.79 -10.34
C TYR A 358 10.35 0.92 -11.73
N LEU A 359 11.54 0.32 -11.88
CA LEU A 359 12.46 0.56 -12.98
C LEU A 359 11.85 0.42 -14.39
N LEU A 360 11.07 -0.65 -14.64
CA LEU A 360 10.50 -0.89 -15.97
C LEU A 360 9.60 0.27 -16.43
N SER A 361 8.69 0.75 -15.58
CA SER A 361 7.82 1.88 -15.92
C SER A 361 8.57 3.21 -15.84
N ASP A 362 9.59 3.33 -14.99
CA ASP A 362 10.43 4.53 -14.92
C ASP A 362 11.24 4.75 -16.20
N CYS A 363 11.70 3.67 -16.85
CA CYS A 363 12.27 3.74 -18.20
C CYS A 363 11.25 4.26 -19.23
N MET A 364 9.98 3.85 -19.13
CA MET A 364 8.91 4.35 -20.01
C MET A 364 8.61 5.84 -19.77
N TRP A 365 8.62 6.26 -18.50
CA TRP A 365 8.57 7.67 -18.14
C TRP A 365 9.76 8.44 -18.76
N PHE A 366 10.98 7.93 -18.65
CA PHE A 366 12.16 8.58 -19.22
C PHE A 366 12.07 8.74 -20.73
N ILE A 367 11.56 7.73 -21.45
CA ILE A 367 11.39 7.80 -22.91
C ILE A 367 10.36 8.87 -23.32
N ARG A 368 9.27 9.02 -22.57
CA ARG A 368 8.13 9.88 -22.95
C ARG A 368 8.12 11.26 -22.31
N SER A 369 8.82 11.45 -21.19
CA SER A 369 8.75 12.70 -20.44
C SER A 369 9.57 13.80 -21.12
N PRO A 370 9.03 15.03 -21.26
CA PRO A 370 9.81 16.19 -21.69
C PRO A 370 10.85 16.58 -20.63
N ASP A 371 10.60 16.30 -19.35
CA ASP A 371 11.47 16.68 -18.23
C ASP A 371 12.53 15.62 -17.88
N ARG A 372 12.70 14.60 -18.72
CA ARG A 372 13.56 13.43 -18.46
C ARG A 372 15.00 13.75 -18.04
N PHE A 373 15.57 14.85 -18.55
CA PHE A 373 16.93 15.31 -18.21
C PHE A 373 16.98 16.41 -17.14
N ARG A 374 15.83 17.00 -16.78
CA ARG A 374 15.72 18.09 -15.78
C ARG A 374 15.12 17.62 -14.45
N SER A 375 14.54 16.42 -14.44
CA SER A 375 13.90 15.83 -13.26
C SER A 375 14.83 15.71 -12.05
N ARG A 376 14.26 15.89 -10.87
CA ARG A 376 14.92 15.63 -9.59
C ARG A 376 14.11 14.60 -8.79
N PRO A 377 14.74 13.51 -8.30
CA PRO A 377 16.12 13.09 -8.58
C PRO A 377 16.30 12.61 -10.03
N SER A 378 17.52 12.77 -10.56
CA SER A 378 17.89 12.36 -11.93
C SER A 378 17.52 10.90 -12.21
N PHE A 379 17.09 10.61 -13.43
CA PHE A 379 16.87 9.24 -13.89
C PHE A 379 18.11 8.36 -13.72
N PHE A 380 19.30 8.90 -13.99
CA PHE A 380 20.58 8.18 -13.93
C PHE A 380 21.08 7.88 -12.52
N TRP A 381 20.34 8.27 -11.48
CA TRP A 381 20.64 7.89 -10.11
C TRP A 381 20.18 6.45 -9.85
N PHE A 382 21.06 5.46 -10.06
CA PHE A 382 20.75 4.03 -9.89
C PHE A 382 21.25 3.43 -8.57
N PHE A 383 22.14 4.12 -7.86
CA PHE A 383 22.78 3.63 -6.64
C PHE A 383 22.74 4.66 -5.54
N GLY A 384 22.44 4.24 -4.31
CA GLY A 384 22.46 5.10 -3.14
C GLY A 384 21.81 4.43 -1.93
N ARG A 385 22.20 4.86 -0.72
CA ARG A 385 21.64 4.33 0.55
C ARG A 385 20.16 4.69 0.76
N ASN A 386 19.65 5.64 -0.02
CA ASN A 386 18.27 6.10 0.04
C ASN A 386 17.47 5.70 -1.21
N LEU A 387 17.91 4.69 -1.96
CA LEU A 387 17.21 4.18 -3.13
C LEU A 387 16.97 2.68 -3.01
N CYS A 388 15.72 2.26 -3.15
CA CYS A 388 15.35 0.85 -3.26
C CYS A 388 14.55 0.57 -4.54
N GLY A 389 14.61 -0.67 -5.03
CA GLY A 389 13.77 -1.13 -6.12
C GLY A 389 12.43 -1.62 -5.61
N GLU A 390 11.33 -1.37 -6.34
CA GLU A 390 10.01 -1.89 -5.97
C GLU A 390 9.99 -3.43 -5.97
N ILE A 391 10.54 -4.04 -7.02
CA ILE A 391 10.57 -5.51 -7.19
C ILE A 391 11.96 -6.07 -6.92
N PHE A 392 12.97 -5.52 -7.60
CA PHE A 392 14.35 -6.00 -7.48
C PHE A 392 14.92 -5.77 -6.08
N SER A 393 15.51 -6.82 -5.52
CA SER A 393 16.34 -6.79 -4.32
C SER A 393 17.55 -7.68 -4.54
N TRP A 394 18.72 -7.26 -4.05
CA TRP A 394 19.93 -8.10 -4.08
C TRP A 394 19.77 -9.39 -3.25
N SER A 395 19.00 -9.34 -2.16
CA SER A 395 18.75 -10.51 -1.31
C SER A 395 17.77 -11.51 -1.92
N ASP A 396 16.97 -11.08 -2.90
CA ASP A 396 15.90 -11.85 -3.52
C ASP A 396 15.69 -11.38 -4.98
N PRO A 397 16.59 -11.75 -5.91
CA PRO A 397 16.55 -11.25 -7.28
C PRO A 397 15.55 -11.99 -8.19
N ALA A 398 15.17 -13.23 -7.83
CA ALA A 398 14.29 -14.10 -8.61
C ALA A 398 12.91 -13.47 -8.98
N PRO A 399 12.22 -12.75 -8.08
CA PRO A 399 10.98 -12.02 -8.42
C PRO A 399 11.12 -11.06 -9.62
N ALA A 400 12.26 -10.37 -9.76
CA ALA A 400 12.46 -9.43 -10.86
C ALA A 400 12.54 -10.14 -12.21
N PHE A 401 13.14 -11.34 -12.27
CA PHE A 401 13.17 -12.17 -13.47
C PHE A 401 11.76 -12.65 -13.82
N ALA A 402 11.01 -13.17 -12.85
CA ALA A 402 9.63 -13.63 -13.06
C ALA A 402 8.73 -12.50 -13.56
N HIS A 403 8.85 -11.31 -12.98
CA HIS A 403 8.13 -10.12 -13.41
C HIS A 403 8.44 -9.74 -14.85
N THR A 404 9.74 -9.71 -15.19
CA THR A 404 10.20 -9.33 -16.54
C THR A 404 9.70 -10.31 -17.58
N ILE A 405 9.86 -11.62 -17.35
CA ILE A 405 9.35 -12.68 -18.24
C ILE A 405 7.83 -12.57 -18.37
N GLY A 406 7.11 -12.43 -17.25
CA GLY A 406 5.65 -12.32 -17.24
C GLY A 406 5.13 -11.09 -18.00
N LYS A 407 5.83 -9.95 -17.94
CA LYS A 407 5.52 -8.76 -18.74
C LYS A 407 5.85 -8.95 -20.22
N SER A 408 6.99 -9.54 -20.54
CA SER A 408 7.37 -9.84 -21.93
C SER A 408 6.39 -10.80 -22.60
N MET A 409 5.95 -11.85 -21.90
CA MET A 409 4.91 -12.77 -22.39
C MET A 409 3.60 -12.04 -22.73
N LYS A 410 3.24 -11.02 -21.95
CA LYS A 410 2.05 -10.18 -22.22
C LYS A 410 2.23 -9.23 -23.41
N LEU A 411 3.45 -8.93 -23.87
CA LEU A 411 3.69 -8.14 -25.08
C LEU A 411 3.43 -8.93 -26.38
N PHE A 412 3.51 -10.26 -26.33
CA PHE A 412 3.16 -11.13 -27.46
C PHE A 412 1.63 -11.30 -27.66
N ASP A 413 0.83 -10.89 -26.68
CA ASP A 413 -0.63 -10.82 -26.79
C ASP A 413 -1.04 -9.42 -27.27
N LYS A 414 -1.57 -9.32 -28.50
CA LYS A 414 -1.95 -8.02 -29.12
C LYS A 414 -2.89 -7.19 -28.23
N ARG A 415 -3.82 -7.80 -27.49
CA ARG A 415 -4.74 -7.08 -26.59
C ARG A 415 -4.03 -6.56 -25.34
N LYS A 416 -3.07 -7.33 -24.81
CA LYS A 416 -2.29 -6.93 -23.62
C LYS A 416 -1.13 -5.99 -23.95
N ARG A 417 -0.68 -5.94 -25.21
CA ARG A 417 0.32 -4.98 -25.70
C ARG A 417 -0.18 -3.54 -25.64
N GLN A 418 -1.41 -3.27 -26.08
CA GLN A 418 -2.06 -1.95 -25.91
C GLN A 418 -2.17 -1.59 -24.42
N PHE A 419 -2.54 -2.56 -23.57
CA PHE A 419 -2.62 -2.38 -22.12
C PHE A 419 -1.28 -2.01 -21.45
N ILE A 420 -0.16 -2.61 -21.89
CA ILE A 420 1.17 -2.33 -21.31
C ILE A 420 1.76 -1.03 -21.84
N LEU A 421 1.62 -0.77 -23.14
CA LEU A 421 2.25 0.39 -23.76
C LEU A 421 1.46 1.68 -23.50
N ARG A 422 0.19 1.58 -23.08
CA ARG A 422 -0.74 2.72 -22.89
C ARG A 422 -0.61 3.69 -24.08
N MET A 423 -0.56 3.11 -25.28
CA MET A 423 -0.52 3.88 -26.53
C MET A 423 -1.91 4.47 -26.73
N ASP A 424 -1.93 5.79 -26.79
CA ASP A 424 -3.07 6.70 -26.91
C ASP A 424 -4.36 6.05 -27.46
N SER A 425 -5.40 6.14 -26.63
CA SER A 425 -6.82 6.11 -27.02
C SER A 425 -7.40 7.48 -26.82
#